data_AF-A0A9P0AIP5-F1
#
_entry.id   AF-A0A9P0AIP5-F1
#
_cell.length_a   1.000
_cell.length_b   1.000
_cell.length_c   1.000
_cell.angle_alpha   90.00
_cell.angle_beta   90.00
_cell.angle_gamma   90.00
#
_symmetry.space_group_name_H-M   'P 1'
#
loop_
_entity.id
_entity.type
_entity.pdbx_description
1 polymer ?
#
loop_
_entity_poly.entity_id
_entity_poly.type
_entity_poly.pdbx_seq_one_letter_code
_entity_poly.pdbx_strand_id
1 'polypeptide(L)'
;MVTALSKENPLVDGEKKTKLQSAEDISGKDVSNFISCSSYKLFERFHLSSNFLKEDSSTWLENPQYLKNREIVKKIKVVIDTAERGVNLFEESSQKLTKSDEERQRMLQVVSDYQKAFPNVKKSTLRKKL
;
A
#
# COMPACT_ATOMS: atom_id res chain seq x y z
N MET A 1 -20.53 6.17 10.44
CA MET A 1 -19.66 5.43 11.38
C MET A 1 -18.82 4.43 10.59
N VAL A 2 -17.52 4.29 10.87
CA VAL A 2 -16.68 3.29 10.14
C VAL A 2 -17.12 1.88 10.51
N THR A 3 -17.93 1.27 9.64
CA THR A 3 -18.57 -0.03 9.89
C THR A 3 -17.59 -1.21 9.95
N ALA A 4 -16.40 -1.07 9.35
CA ALA A 4 -15.32 -2.05 9.42
C ALA A 4 -14.83 -2.28 10.87
N LEU A 5 -14.77 -1.20 11.66
CA LEU A 5 -14.23 -1.23 13.02
C LEU A 5 -15.16 -1.88 14.04
N SER A 6 -16.44 -2.06 13.70
CA SER A 6 -17.42 -2.73 14.55
C SER A 6 -17.52 -4.23 14.28
N LYS A 7 -16.90 -4.73 13.20
CA LYS A 7 -17.06 -6.12 12.73
C LYS A 7 -15.83 -7.01 12.93
N GLU A 8 -14.70 -6.46 13.34
CA GLU A 8 -13.42 -7.19 13.37
C GLU A 8 -12.89 -7.38 14.80
N ASN A 9 -12.58 -8.64 15.15
CA ASN A 9 -11.78 -8.98 16.32
C ASN A 9 -10.34 -8.50 16.08
N PRO A 10 -9.70 -7.79 17.01
CA PRO A 10 -8.40 -7.11 16.82
C PRO A 10 -7.18 -8.04 16.62
N LEU A 11 -7.36 -9.32 16.29
CA LEU A 11 -6.30 -10.34 16.30
C LEU A 11 -6.14 -11.15 15.01
N VAL A 12 -6.80 -10.77 13.91
CA VAL A 12 -6.56 -11.44 12.62
C VAL A 12 -5.66 -10.57 11.75
N ASP A 13 -4.37 -10.92 11.71
CA ASP A 13 -3.29 -10.28 10.93
C ASP A 13 -3.44 -10.52 9.41
N GLY A 14 -4.67 -10.47 8.90
CA GLY A 14 -5.06 -10.90 7.57
C GLY A 14 -6.37 -10.27 7.11
N GLU A 15 -6.53 -8.96 7.26
CA GLU A 15 -7.73 -8.29 6.75
C GLU A 15 -7.60 -7.92 5.28
N LYS A 16 -8.66 -8.25 4.55
CA LYS A 16 -8.80 -8.12 3.09
C LYS A 16 -8.64 -6.65 2.69
N LYS A 17 -7.45 -6.29 2.20
CA LYS A 17 -7.26 -5.04 1.44
C LYS A 17 -8.34 -4.98 0.37
N THR A 18 -9.11 -3.89 0.32
CA THR A 18 -10.03 -3.63 -0.79
C THR A 18 -9.24 -3.76 -2.09
N LYS A 19 -9.50 -4.83 -2.85
CA LYS A 19 -8.76 -5.11 -4.08
C LYS A 19 -9.25 -4.12 -5.13
N LEU A 20 -8.60 -2.97 -5.18
CA LEU A 20 -8.80 -1.97 -6.23
C LEU A 20 -8.02 -2.44 -7.43
N GLN A 21 -8.71 -2.84 -8.50
CA GLN A 21 -8.08 -3.23 -9.76
C GLN A 21 -8.17 -2.13 -10.79
N SER A 22 -9.15 -1.23 -10.68
CA SER A 22 -9.30 -0.08 -11.55
C SER A 22 -9.87 1.15 -10.83
N ALA A 23 -9.77 2.32 -11.47
CA ALA A 23 -10.29 3.58 -10.93
C ALA A 23 -11.82 3.57 -10.77
N GLU A 24 -12.52 2.80 -11.60
CA GLU A 24 -13.97 2.61 -11.51
C GLU A 24 -14.38 1.93 -10.20
N ASP A 25 -13.50 1.11 -9.59
CA ASP A 25 -13.74 0.45 -8.30
C ASP A 25 -13.76 1.44 -7.13
N ILE A 26 -13.29 2.68 -7.35
CA ILE A 26 -13.29 3.76 -6.35
C ILE A 26 -14.62 4.52 -6.40
N SER A 27 -15.29 4.51 -7.54
CA SER A 27 -16.55 5.23 -7.74
C SER A 27 -17.63 4.70 -6.81
N GLY A 28 -18.22 5.60 -6.02
CA GLY A 28 -19.26 5.26 -5.03
C GLY A 28 -18.76 4.71 -3.70
N LYS A 29 -17.43 4.61 -3.47
CA LYS A 29 -16.88 4.27 -2.14
C LYS A 29 -16.59 5.53 -1.34
N ASP A 30 -17.09 5.54 -0.11
CA ASP A 30 -16.78 6.57 0.87
C ASP A 30 -15.40 6.34 1.52
N VAL A 31 -14.80 7.41 2.06
CA VAL A 31 -13.50 7.35 2.75
C VAL A 31 -13.50 6.35 3.90
N SER A 32 -14.63 6.18 4.59
CA SER A 32 -14.78 5.18 5.65
C SER A 32 -14.57 3.74 5.19
N ASN A 33 -14.81 3.43 3.91
CA ASN A 33 -14.60 2.09 3.36
C ASN A 33 -13.12 1.71 3.20
N PHE A 34 -12.20 2.66 3.36
CA PHE A 34 -10.76 2.45 3.24
C PHE A 34 -10.05 2.38 4.60
N ILE A 35 -10.79 2.55 5.70
CA ILE A 35 -10.24 2.48 7.06
C ILE A 35 -10.45 1.07 7.60
N SER A 36 -9.35 0.44 8.04
CA SER A 36 -9.35 -0.89 8.66
C SER A 36 -8.62 -0.88 10.00
N CYS A 37 -8.56 -2.02 10.70
CA CYS A 37 -7.79 -2.13 11.94
C CYS A 37 -6.30 -1.78 11.73
N SER A 38 -5.76 -2.02 10.53
CA SER A 38 -4.38 -1.62 10.18
C SER A 38 -4.20 -0.10 10.15
N SER A 39 -5.24 0.67 9.86
CA SER A 39 -5.19 2.14 9.88
C SER A 39 -4.91 2.67 11.29
N TYR A 40 -5.30 1.96 12.36
CA TYR A 40 -4.99 2.35 13.75
C TYR A 40 -3.49 2.47 14.02
N LYS A 41 -2.66 1.64 13.37
CA LYS A 41 -1.19 1.73 13.50
C LYS A 41 -0.65 3.11 13.10
N LEU A 42 -1.29 3.77 12.13
CA LEU A 42 -0.93 5.14 11.74
C LEU A 42 -1.35 6.13 12.82
N PHE A 43 -2.56 6.01 13.36
CA PHE A 43 -3.03 6.90 14.44
C PHE A 43 -2.16 6.78 15.70
N GLU A 44 -1.81 5.56 16.11
CA GLU A 44 -0.92 5.31 17.25
C GLU A 44 0.48 5.88 17.01
N ARG A 45 1.09 5.60 15.86
CA ARG A 45 2.45 6.02 15.53
C ARG A 45 2.63 7.54 15.53
N PHE A 46 1.60 8.27 15.12
CA PHE A 46 1.63 9.74 15.05
C PHE A 46 0.86 10.41 16.19
N HIS A 47 0.42 9.65 17.21
CA HIS A 47 -0.38 10.13 18.34
C HIS A 47 -1.60 10.96 17.90
N LEU A 48 -2.26 10.51 16.85
CA LEU A 48 -3.45 11.15 16.28
C LEU A 48 -4.71 10.65 16.98
N SER A 49 -5.70 11.53 17.06
CA SER A 49 -7.00 11.20 17.64
C SER A 49 -7.82 10.33 16.68
N SER A 50 -8.44 9.25 17.16
CA SER A 50 -9.27 8.34 16.35
C SER A 50 -10.76 8.44 16.66
N ASN A 51 -11.16 9.35 17.55
CA ASN A 51 -12.54 9.42 18.05
C ASN A 51 -13.56 9.78 16.96
N PHE A 52 -13.18 10.60 15.99
CA PHE A 52 -14.04 10.98 14.86
C PHE A 52 -14.45 9.77 13.99
N LEU A 53 -13.71 8.65 14.03
CA LEU A 53 -14.07 7.42 13.28
C LEU A 53 -15.39 6.79 13.75
N LYS A 54 -15.85 7.14 14.96
CA LYS A 54 -17.14 6.71 15.49
C LYS A 54 -18.31 7.52 14.93
N GLU A 55 -18.05 8.72 14.42
CA GLU A 55 -19.03 9.61 13.83
C GLU A 55 -19.30 9.22 12.37
N ASP A 56 -20.30 9.87 11.75
CA ASP A 56 -20.55 9.67 10.33
C ASP A 56 -19.48 10.30 9.45
N SER A 57 -19.12 9.64 8.35
CA SER A 57 -18.05 10.16 7.48
C SER A 57 -18.40 11.49 6.84
N SER A 58 -19.70 11.78 6.68
CA SER A 58 -20.19 13.08 6.23
C SER A 58 -19.84 14.23 7.19
N THR A 59 -19.72 13.97 8.50
CA THR A 59 -19.43 15.00 9.51
C THR A 59 -17.93 15.22 9.76
N TRP A 60 -17.06 14.42 9.16
CA TRP A 60 -15.62 14.50 9.43
C TRP A 60 -15.01 15.83 9.00
N LEU A 61 -15.50 16.45 7.93
CA LEU A 61 -14.99 17.73 7.45
C LEU A 61 -15.23 18.88 8.45
N GLU A 62 -16.21 18.74 9.33
CA GLU A 62 -16.53 19.73 10.37
C GLU A 62 -15.86 19.38 11.71
N ASN A 63 -15.38 18.14 11.86
CA ASN A 63 -14.79 17.68 13.10
C ASN A 63 -13.38 18.29 13.29
N PRO A 64 -13.13 19.03 14.39
CA PRO A 64 -11.85 19.70 14.64
C PRO A 64 -10.69 18.72 14.79
N GLN A 65 -10.95 17.51 15.31
CA GLN A 65 -9.94 16.46 15.45
C GLN A 65 -9.51 15.91 14.08
N TYR A 66 -10.47 15.69 13.19
CA TYR A 66 -10.18 15.28 11.81
C TYR A 66 -9.36 16.34 11.09
N LEU A 67 -9.76 17.61 11.16
CA LEU A 67 -9.03 18.71 10.51
C LEU A 67 -7.59 18.80 11.02
N LYS A 68 -7.38 18.71 12.34
CA LYS A 68 -6.04 18.71 12.94
C LYS A 68 -5.19 17.53 12.46
N ASN A 69 -5.74 16.32 12.48
CA ASN A 69 -5.05 15.12 12.01
C ASN A 69 -4.71 15.22 10.52
N ARG A 70 -5.64 15.74 9.70
CA ARG A 70 -5.45 15.95 8.26
C ARG A 70 -4.26 16.86 7.99
N GLU A 71 -4.13 17.95 8.73
CA GLU A 71 -2.98 18.87 8.58
C GLU A 71 -1.65 18.24 8.99
N ILE A 72 -1.65 17.35 9.99
CA ILE A 72 -0.45 16.59 10.36
C ILE A 72 -0.08 15.60 9.25
N VAL A 73 -1.06 14.84 8.76
CA VAL A 73 -0.84 13.82 7.71
C VAL A 73 -0.36 14.46 6.41
N LYS A 74 -0.89 15.62 6.02
CA LYS A 74 -0.41 16.40 4.85
C LYS A 74 1.06 16.80 4.96
N LYS A 75 1.56 17.02 6.18
CA LYS A 75 2.96 17.40 6.44
C LYS A 75 3.90 16.18 6.46
N ILE A 76 3.36 14.97 6.48
CA ILE A 76 4.19 13.76 6.35
C ILE A 76 4.76 13.75 4.93
N LYS A 77 6.07 13.94 4.84
CA LYS A 77 6.80 13.73 3.59
C LYS A 77 6.75 12.24 3.27
N VAL A 78 5.82 11.86 2.39
CA VAL A 78 5.87 10.55 1.74
C VAL A 78 7.03 10.62 0.75
N VAL A 79 8.23 10.34 1.24
CA VAL A 79 9.37 10.13 0.34
C VAL A 79 9.01 8.88 -0.43
N ILE A 80 8.91 9.00 -1.75
CA ILE A 80 8.75 7.87 -2.66
C ILE A 80 10.10 7.12 -2.74
N ASP A 81 10.87 7.07 -1.65
CA ASP A 81 12.20 6.50 -1.57
C ASP A 81 12.17 5.05 -2.01
N THR A 82 11.10 4.31 -1.72
CA THR A 82 10.98 2.92 -2.18
C THR A 82 10.81 2.81 -3.71
N ALA A 83 10.05 3.69 -4.35
CA ALA A 83 9.91 3.63 -5.81
C ALA A 83 11.12 4.26 -6.51
N GLU A 84 11.64 5.38 -6.00
CA GLU A 84 12.89 6.01 -6.45
C GLU A 84 14.07 5.05 -6.32
N ARG A 85 14.20 4.35 -5.18
CA ARG A 85 15.19 3.28 -4.98
C ARG A 85 14.97 2.10 -5.91
N GLY A 86 13.71 1.77 -6.22
CA GLY A 86 13.37 0.74 -7.19
C GLY A 86 13.86 1.08 -8.60
N VAL A 87 13.61 2.33 -9.04
CA VAL A 87 14.09 2.86 -10.32
C VAL A 87 15.61 2.91 -10.35
N ASN A 88 16.25 3.48 -9.32
CA ASN A 88 17.71 3.57 -9.24
C ASN A 88 18.37 2.19 -9.25
N LEU A 89 17.83 1.23 -8.48
CA LEU A 89 18.33 -0.15 -8.47
C LEU A 89 18.19 -0.80 -9.85
N PHE A 90 17.07 -0.57 -10.53
CA PHE A 90 16.85 -1.09 -11.88
C PHE A 90 17.84 -0.49 -12.87
N GLU A 91 18.04 0.83 -12.85
CA GLU A 91 18.98 1.53 -13.73
C GLU A 91 20.41 1.04 -13.51
N GLU A 92 20.90 1.05 -12.27
CA GLU A 92 22.24 0.59 -11.91
C GLU A 92 22.50 -0.87 -12.26
N SER A 93 21.52 -1.75 -12.02
CA SER A 93 21.65 -3.18 -12.32
C SER A 93 21.67 -3.42 -13.82
N SER A 94 20.78 -2.75 -14.55
CA SER A 94 20.66 -2.89 -15.99
C SER A 94 21.88 -2.33 -16.72
N GLN A 95 22.50 -1.26 -16.22
CA GLN A 95 23.74 -0.69 -16.79
C GLN A 95 24.91 -1.68 -16.68
N LYS A 96 24.93 -2.49 -15.62
CA LYS A 96 25.98 -3.51 -15.41
C LYS A 96 25.75 -4.79 -16.22
N LEU A 97 24.49 -5.12 -16.51
CA LEU A 97 24.11 -6.40 -17.13
C LEU A 97 23.93 -6.31 -18.65
N THR A 98 23.56 -5.15 -19.18
CA THR A 98 23.19 -4.96 -20.59
C THR A 98 23.79 -3.68 -21.14
N LYS A 99 24.14 -3.69 -22.43
CA LYS A 99 24.75 -2.53 -23.10
C LYS A 99 23.80 -1.82 -24.06
N SER A 100 22.71 -2.48 -24.47
CA SER A 100 21.67 -1.88 -25.32
C SER A 100 20.30 -1.87 -24.62
N ASP A 101 19.42 -1.01 -25.12
CA ASP A 101 18.05 -0.90 -24.59
C ASP A 101 17.18 -2.09 -25.00
N GLU A 102 17.45 -2.73 -26.14
CA GLU A 102 16.75 -3.96 -26.52
C GLU A 102 17.05 -5.12 -25.55
N GLU A 103 18.30 -5.23 -25.10
CA GLU A 103 18.71 -6.22 -24.10
C GLU A 103 18.02 -5.97 -22.76
N ARG A 104 17.89 -4.69 -22.34
CA ARG A 104 17.13 -4.30 -21.14
C ARG A 104 15.67 -4.73 -21.25
N GLN A 105 15.02 -4.41 -22.36
CA GLN A 105 13.62 -4.74 -22.60
C GLN A 105 13.41 -6.26 -22.52
N ARG A 106 14.30 -7.03 -23.16
CA ARG A 106 14.26 -8.49 -23.14
C ARG A 106 14.43 -9.04 -21.73
N MET A 107 15.35 -8.48 -20.94
CA MET A 107 15.58 -8.88 -19.56
C MET A 107 14.34 -8.63 -18.68
N LEU A 108 13.71 -7.46 -18.82
CA LEU A 108 12.46 -7.14 -18.12
C LEU A 108 11.35 -8.15 -18.43
N GLN A 109 11.25 -8.56 -19.70
CA GLN A 109 10.26 -9.54 -20.12
C GLN A 109 10.51 -10.92 -19.49
N VAL A 110 11.76 -11.38 -19.48
CA VAL A 110 12.16 -12.63 -18.81
C VAL A 110 11.88 -12.59 -17.31
N VAL A 111 12.19 -11.48 -16.63
CA VAL A 111 11.91 -11.33 -15.20
C VAL A 111 10.41 -11.36 -14.92
N SER A 112 9.61 -10.68 -15.75
CA SER A 112 8.14 -10.67 -15.64
C SER A 112 7.55 -12.07 -15.79
N ASP A 113 8.00 -12.81 -16.81
CA ASP A 113 7.53 -14.18 -17.06
C ASP A 113 7.97 -15.13 -15.93
N TYR A 114 9.18 -14.96 -15.39
CA TYR A 114 9.65 -15.72 -14.25
C TYR A 114 8.83 -15.45 -12.98
N GLN A 115 8.47 -14.19 -12.70
CA GLN A 115 7.62 -13.84 -11.56
C GLN A 115 6.21 -14.41 -11.69
N LYS A 116 5.65 -14.45 -12.91
CA LYS A 116 4.36 -15.09 -13.17
C LYS A 116 4.42 -16.61 -12.99
N ALA A 117 5.49 -17.25 -13.45
CA ALA A 117 5.70 -18.68 -13.29
C ALA A 117 5.94 -19.07 -11.82
N PHE A 118 6.62 -18.22 -11.05
CA PHE A 118 7.00 -18.49 -9.66
C PHE A 118 6.56 -17.34 -8.72
N PRO A 119 5.26 -17.21 -8.43
CA PRO A 119 4.73 -16.10 -7.62
C PRO A 119 5.17 -16.13 -6.14
N ASN A 120 5.74 -17.25 -5.67
CA ASN A 120 6.15 -17.42 -4.27
C ASN A 120 7.68 -17.52 -4.14
N VAL A 121 8.34 -16.37 -4.13
CA VAL A 121 9.81 -16.21 -4.17
C VAL A 121 10.46 -16.35 -2.78
N LYS A 122 10.00 -17.31 -1.96
CA LYS A 122 10.72 -17.63 -0.72
C LYS A 122 12.01 -18.36 -1.07
N LYS A 123 13.12 -18.04 -0.41
CA LYS A 123 14.39 -18.78 -0.56
C LYS A 123 14.22 -20.29 -0.34
N SER A 124 13.25 -20.70 0.49
CA SER A 124 12.89 -22.10 0.70
C SER A 124 12.19 -22.75 -0.51
N THR A 125 11.40 -21.98 -1.26
CA THR A 125 10.72 -22.43 -2.48
C THR A 125 11.70 -22.55 -3.65
N LEU A 126 12.65 -21.62 -3.79
CA LEU A 126 13.68 -21.63 -4.84
C LEU A 126 14.74 -22.73 -4.67
N ARG A 127 14.85 -23.34 -3.48
CA ARG A 127 15.79 -24.43 -3.20
C ARG A 127 15.21 -25.83 -3.42
N LYS A 128 13.92 -25.96 -3.76
CA LYS A 128 13.38 -27.24 -4.21
C LYS A 128 13.90 -27.48 -5.63
N LYS A 129 14.88 -28.38 -5.71
CA LYS A 129 15.62 -28.78 -6.92
C LYS A 129 14.69 -29.04 -8.12
N LEU A 130 15.15 -28.56 -9.28
CA LEU A 130 14.90 -29.17 -10.59
C LEU A 130 15.31 -30.64 -10.57
#